data_AF-A0A941W3A2-F1
#
_entry.id   AF-A0A941W3A2-F1
#
_cell.length_a   1.000
_cell.length_b   1.000
_cell.length_c   1.000
_cell.angle_alpha   90.00
_cell.angle_beta   90.00
_cell.angle_gamma   90.00
#
_symmetry.space_group_name_H-M   'P 1'
#
loop_
_entity.id
_entity.type
_entity.pdbx_description
1 polymer ?
#
loop_
_entity_poly.entity_id
_entity_poly.type
_entity_poly.pdbx_seq_one_letter_code
_entity_poly.pdbx_strand_id
1 'polypeptide(L)'
;MKYEIKRLEEYEVKEAVELFEAIIDELHANRSNIERSHYKATHPVKKVKEQLNDRESIYLIGKLGKEIVSFMFAGVSDGIGNIHWFGIKQEYRKKGYAKKLMDETIKQFTRKSCHKTRVFAYPEEKGAYKLYKSFDFEDKSFIDEEFFGIDIILMEKTLAPVPVKKIAKKIVLAGEAGQGIKLMAHTLGNILAKMGKEVSLNIIYGAAVRGGEITAELIYSDEKIGTPFFDKADLGVCLSKSKKGQINAKELIVEETAYTSDLLYPVAEKVPFAKIAMDEFHSPVFVNMIALGRLLNIIGIKIEKVDFESEFRSKFLEENTRAVKFGYTFQD
;
A
#
# COMPACT_ATOMS: atom_id res chain seq x y z
N MET A 1 -29.39 33.06 0.09
CA MET A 1 -28.03 32.91 -0.50
C MET A 1 -27.82 31.46 -0.89
N LYS A 2 -27.17 31.19 -2.03
CA LYS A 2 -26.96 29.83 -2.55
C LYS A 2 -25.70 29.23 -1.93
N TYR A 3 -25.79 27.99 -1.45
CA TYR A 3 -24.64 27.23 -0.95
C TYR A 3 -23.87 26.62 -2.12
N GLU A 4 -22.59 26.92 -2.20
CA GLU A 4 -21.70 26.52 -3.30
C GLU A 4 -20.49 25.78 -2.75
N ILE A 5 -20.16 24.64 -3.37
CA ILE A 5 -18.97 23.85 -3.03
C ILE A 5 -17.91 24.12 -4.08
N LYS A 6 -16.68 24.41 -3.66
CA LYS A 6 -15.53 24.51 -4.55
C LYS A 6 -14.27 23.94 -3.91
N ARG A 7 -13.22 23.76 -4.72
CA ARG A 7 -11.89 23.43 -4.23
C ARG A 7 -11.34 24.60 -3.41
N LEU A 8 -10.67 24.29 -2.30
CA LEU A 8 -9.98 25.27 -1.47
C LEU A 8 -8.84 25.92 -2.26
N GLU A 9 -8.78 27.24 -2.25
CA GLU A 9 -7.72 28.02 -2.88
C GLU A 9 -6.74 28.55 -1.83
N GLU A 10 -5.50 28.86 -2.21
CA GLU A 10 -4.44 29.19 -1.26
C GLU A 10 -4.77 30.38 -0.35
N TYR A 11 -5.44 31.40 -0.89
CA TYR A 11 -5.84 32.60 -0.12
C TYR A 11 -6.96 32.32 0.89
N GLU A 12 -7.69 31.21 0.74
CA GLU A 12 -8.79 30.79 1.62
C GLU A 12 -8.31 29.82 2.72
N VAL A 13 -7.08 29.30 2.63
CA VAL A 13 -6.57 28.27 3.56
C VAL A 13 -6.64 28.74 5.02
N LYS A 14 -6.30 30.00 5.28
CA LYS A 14 -6.31 30.53 6.64
C LYS A 14 -7.72 30.48 7.24
N GLU A 15 -8.72 30.99 6.52
CA GLU A 15 -10.13 30.99 6.96
C GLU A 15 -10.67 29.55 7.12
N ALA A 16 -10.32 28.64 6.22
CA ALA A 16 -10.73 27.24 6.31
C ALA A 16 -10.10 26.51 7.52
N VAL A 17 -8.83 26.78 7.82
CA VAL A 17 -8.14 26.20 8.99
C VAL A 17 -8.68 26.81 10.29
N GLU A 18 -8.97 28.12 10.33
CA GLU A 18 -9.62 28.76 11.48
C GLU A 18 -11.01 28.13 11.77
N LEU A 19 -11.80 27.86 10.72
CA LEU A 19 -13.07 27.15 10.87
C LEU A 19 -12.88 25.71 11.38
N PHE A 20 -11.86 25.00 10.88
CA PHE A 20 -11.49 23.67 11.38
C PHE A 20 -11.15 23.71 12.87
N GLU A 21 -10.28 24.62 13.29
CA GLU A 21 -9.88 24.76 14.70
C GLU A 21 -11.07 25.11 15.61
N ALA A 22 -11.96 26.01 15.17
CA ALA A 22 -13.16 26.38 15.90
C ALA A 22 -14.13 25.20 16.07
N ILE A 23 -14.27 24.34 15.05
CA ILE A 23 -15.10 23.13 15.14
C ILE A 23 -14.46 22.09 16.06
N ILE A 24 -13.13 21.94 16.06
CA ILE A 24 -12.44 21.06 17.03
C ILE A 24 -12.71 21.54 18.47
N ASP A 25 -12.65 22.85 18.71
CA ASP A 25 -12.96 23.41 20.03
C ASP A 25 -14.40 23.16 20.46
N GLU A 26 -15.35 23.21 19.52
CA GLU A 26 -16.76 22.94 19.78
C GLU A 26 -17.02 21.46 20.08
N LEU A 27 -16.55 20.55 19.22
CA LEU A 27 -16.81 19.11 19.32
C LEU A 27 -16.10 18.50 20.54
N HIS A 28 -14.90 18.97 20.85
CA HIS A 28 -14.08 18.47 21.95
C HIS A 28 -14.04 19.44 23.13
N ALA A 29 -15.10 20.23 23.35
CA ALA A 29 -15.19 21.21 24.44
C ALA A 29 -14.98 20.58 25.83
N ASN A 30 -15.33 19.30 25.98
CA ASN A 30 -15.20 18.54 27.22
C ASN A 30 -13.77 17.98 27.44
N ARG A 31 -12.89 18.11 26.45
CA ARG A 31 -11.51 17.61 26.47
C ARG A 31 -10.54 18.72 26.86
N SER A 32 -9.36 18.34 27.33
CA SER A 32 -8.31 19.28 27.73
C SER A 32 -7.82 20.14 26.55
N ASN A 33 -7.25 21.30 26.85
CA ASN A 33 -6.60 22.15 25.84
C ASN A 33 -5.46 21.44 25.12
N ILE A 34 -4.78 20.52 25.81
CA ILE A 34 -3.67 19.74 25.25
C ILE A 34 -4.20 18.78 24.18
N GLU A 35 -5.26 18.02 24.48
CA GLU A 35 -5.88 17.10 23.51
C GLU A 35 -6.41 17.84 22.28
N ARG A 36 -7.11 18.96 22.48
CA ARG A 36 -7.59 19.80 21.38
C ARG A 36 -6.46 20.31 20.50
N SER A 37 -5.32 20.68 21.09
CA SER A 37 -4.15 21.15 20.34
C SER A 37 -3.56 20.04 19.46
N HIS A 38 -3.60 18.77 19.89
CA HIS A 38 -3.14 17.64 19.07
C HIS A 38 -3.99 17.48 17.80
N TYR A 39 -5.31 17.60 17.89
CA TYR A 39 -6.17 17.56 16.70
C TYR A 39 -5.86 18.72 15.75
N LYS A 40 -5.73 19.95 16.27
CA LYS A 40 -5.43 21.14 15.46
C LYS A 40 -4.08 21.03 14.75
N ALA A 41 -3.09 20.43 15.39
CA ALA A 41 -1.75 20.20 14.84
C ALA A 41 -1.73 19.27 13.60
N THR A 42 -2.83 18.59 13.28
CA THR A 42 -2.90 17.71 12.10
C THR A 42 -2.93 18.49 10.78
N HIS A 43 -3.48 19.72 10.77
CA HIS A 43 -3.72 20.55 9.58
C HIS A 43 -3.30 22.02 9.79
N PRO A 44 -2.03 22.32 10.14
CA PRO A 44 -1.56 23.70 10.21
C PRO A 44 -1.59 24.36 8.84
N VAL A 45 -1.82 25.68 8.79
CA VAL A 45 -1.92 26.47 7.55
C VAL A 45 -0.81 26.14 6.54
N LYS A 46 0.44 26.04 6.98
CA LYS A 46 1.59 25.71 6.12
C LYS A 46 1.41 24.36 5.41
N LYS A 47 1.05 23.31 6.15
CA LYS A 47 0.87 21.95 5.61
C LYS A 47 -0.33 21.88 4.66
N VAL A 48 -1.43 22.54 5.01
CA VAL A 48 -2.62 22.59 4.15
C VAL A 48 -2.29 23.28 2.82
N LYS A 49 -1.50 24.37 2.83
CA LYS A 49 -1.01 25.02 1.62
C LYS A 49 -0.14 24.10 0.76
N GLU A 50 0.80 23.39 1.35
CA GLU A 50 1.65 22.43 0.64
C GLU A 50 0.81 21.33 -0.03
N GLN A 51 -0.21 20.83 0.68
CA GLN A 51 -1.13 19.79 0.19
C GLN A 51 -2.10 20.27 -0.90
N LEU A 52 -2.32 21.57 -1.08
CA LEU A 52 -3.13 22.06 -2.21
C LEU A 52 -2.55 21.68 -3.57
N ASN A 53 -1.23 21.53 -3.66
CA ASN A 53 -0.52 21.15 -4.89
C ASN A 53 -0.48 19.64 -5.11
N ASP A 54 -0.77 18.85 -4.09
CA ASP A 54 -0.84 17.40 -4.18
C ASP A 54 -2.06 16.99 -4.99
N ARG A 55 -1.83 16.17 -6.02
CA ARG A 55 -2.91 15.66 -6.87
C ARG A 55 -3.83 14.74 -6.10
N GLU A 56 -3.35 14.05 -5.08
CA GLU A 56 -4.14 13.11 -4.29
C GLU A 56 -4.97 13.80 -3.19
N SER A 57 -4.72 15.08 -2.90
CA SER A 57 -5.48 15.85 -1.92
C SER A 57 -6.80 16.37 -2.48
N ILE A 58 -7.90 16.19 -1.72
CA ILE A 58 -9.24 16.69 -2.03
C ILE A 58 -9.68 17.64 -0.92
N TYR A 59 -9.31 18.91 -1.06
CA TYR A 59 -9.70 19.95 -0.10
C TYR A 59 -10.83 20.80 -0.68
N LEU A 60 -12.01 20.68 -0.08
CA LEU A 60 -13.21 21.38 -0.51
C LEU A 60 -13.67 22.33 0.59
N ILE A 61 -14.29 23.43 0.17
CA ILE A 61 -15.02 24.34 1.04
C ILE A 61 -16.41 24.57 0.51
N GLY A 62 -17.35 24.80 1.42
CA GLY A 62 -18.69 25.24 1.08
C GLY A 62 -18.92 26.66 1.56
N LYS A 63 -19.39 27.52 0.65
CA LYS A 63 -19.57 28.95 0.89
C LYS A 63 -21.03 29.37 0.79
N LEU A 64 -21.37 30.41 1.55
CA LEU A 64 -22.60 31.18 1.38
C LEU A 64 -22.20 32.63 1.09
N GLY A 65 -22.21 33.01 -0.19
CA GLY A 65 -21.63 34.28 -0.63
C GLY A 65 -20.12 34.28 -0.44
N LYS A 66 -19.59 35.18 0.39
CA LYS A 66 -18.13 35.28 0.64
C LYS A 66 -17.66 34.42 1.82
N GLU A 67 -18.55 34.05 2.73
CA GLU A 67 -18.23 33.32 3.96
C GLU A 67 -18.02 31.83 3.71
N ILE A 68 -16.95 31.26 4.26
CA ILE A 68 -16.75 29.81 4.34
C ILE A 68 -17.55 29.26 5.53
N VAL A 69 -18.52 28.40 5.25
CA VAL A 69 -19.41 27.82 6.28
C VAL A 69 -19.18 26.32 6.50
N SER A 70 -18.32 25.71 5.69
CA SER A 70 -17.96 24.29 5.78
C SER A 70 -16.66 23.98 5.07
N PHE A 71 -15.99 22.91 5.51
CA PHE A 71 -14.76 22.40 4.90
C PHE A 71 -14.77 20.86 4.85
N MET A 72 -13.96 20.31 3.96
CA MET A 72 -13.65 18.89 3.82
C MET A 72 -12.16 18.75 3.49
N PHE A 73 -11.43 18.07 4.36
CA PHE A 73 -10.05 17.64 4.16
C PHE A 73 -10.04 16.13 3.96
N ALA A 74 -9.74 15.73 2.73
CA ALA A 74 -9.66 14.34 2.32
C ALA A 74 -8.43 14.12 1.44
N GLY A 75 -8.00 12.87 1.30
CA GLY A 75 -6.89 12.49 0.45
C GLY A 75 -7.08 11.09 -0.13
N VAL A 76 -6.39 10.79 -1.21
CA VAL A 76 -6.40 9.46 -1.83
C VAL A 76 -5.06 8.78 -1.58
N SER A 77 -5.12 7.51 -1.19
CA SER A 77 -3.93 6.66 -1.07
C SER A 77 -4.29 5.25 -1.50
N ASP A 78 -3.50 4.64 -2.38
CA ASP A 78 -3.69 3.24 -2.82
C ASP A 78 -5.10 2.92 -3.36
N GLY A 79 -5.72 3.88 -4.06
CA GLY A 79 -7.09 3.70 -4.57
C GLY A 79 -8.18 3.77 -3.50
N ILE A 80 -7.85 4.25 -2.30
CA ILE A 80 -8.76 4.46 -1.17
C ILE A 80 -8.89 5.96 -0.91
N GLY A 81 -10.13 6.44 -0.86
CA GLY A 81 -10.45 7.81 -0.45
C GLY A 81 -10.54 7.93 1.07
N ASN A 82 -9.57 8.59 1.70
CA ASN A 82 -9.54 8.84 3.13
C ASN A 82 -10.19 10.19 3.44
N ILE A 83 -11.24 10.19 4.25
CA ILE A 83 -11.81 11.42 4.81
C ILE A 83 -11.11 11.67 6.14
N HIS A 84 -10.33 12.76 6.22
CA HIS A 84 -9.56 13.08 7.43
C HIS A 84 -10.38 13.93 8.38
N TRP A 85 -10.87 15.08 7.92
CA TRP A 85 -11.71 15.99 8.70
C TRP A 85 -12.73 16.66 7.81
N PHE A 86 -13.95 16.84 8.32
CA PHE A 86 -14.93 17.69 7.67
C PHE A 86 -15.82 18.32 8.73
N GLY A 87 -16.42 19.46 8.41
CA GLY A 87 -17.25 20.15 9.39
C GLY A 87 -18.11 21.23 8.78
N ILE A 88 -19.24 21.48 9.43
CA ILE A 88 -20.17 22.56 9.11
C ILE A 88 -20.27 23.47 10.33
N LYS A 89 -20.12 24.78 10.12
CA LYS A 89 -20.31 25.79 11.16
C LYS A 89 -21.70 25.63 11.80
N GLN A 90 -21.77 25.74 13.12
CA GLN A 90 -22.93 25.31 13.93
C GLN A 90 -24.28 25.88 13.46
N GLU A 91 -24.34 27.19 13.16
CA GLU A 91 -25.52 27.92 12.68
C GLU A 91 -26.01 27.50 11.27
N TYR A 92 -25.21 26.73 10.55
CA TYR A 92 -25.50 26.21 9.21
C TYR A 92 -25.76 24.71 9.18
N ARG A 93 -25.76 24.03 10.33
CA ARG A 93 -26.13 22.61 10.45
C ARG A 93 -27.63 22.38 10.20
N LYS A 94 -28.00 21.12 9.94
CA LYS A 94 -29.39 20.69 9.63
C LYS A 94 -30.00 21.34 8.37
N LYS A 95 -29.20 22.05 7.56
CA LYS A 95 -29.58 22.62 6.25
C LYS A 95 -29.21 21.73 5.04
N GLY A 96 -28.73 20.51 5.30
CA GLY A 96 -28.32 19.55 4.26
C GLY A 96 -26.93 19.77 3.65
N TYR A 97 -26.16 20.77 4.12
CA TYR A 97 -24.84 21.08 3.58
C TYR A 97 -23.81 19.96 3.77
N ALA A 98 -23.83 19.27 4.92
CA ALA A 98 -22.99 18.10 5.15
C ALA A 98 -23.24 16.99 4.11
N LYS A 99 -24.51 16.76 3.75
CA LYS A 99 -24.88 15.78 2.72
C LYS A 99 -24.32 16.20 1.35
N LYS A 100 -24.53 17.46 0.95
CA LYS A 100 -24.01 18.00 -0.31
C LYS A 100 -22.48 17.91 -0.40
N LEU A 101 -21.79 18.22 0.71
CA LEU A 101 -20.34 18.17 0.77
C LEU A 101 -19.82 16.73 0.64
N MET A 102 -20.44 15.79 1.37
CA MET A 102 -20.12 14.36 1.27
C MET A 102 -20.40 13.80 -0.14
N ASP A 103 -21.53 14.16 -0.75
CA ASP A 103 -21.86 13.78 -2.14
C ASP A 103 -20.76 14.24 -3.11
N GLU A 104 -20.29 15.49 -3.00
CA GLU A 104 -19.21 15.99 -3.85
C GLU A 104 -17.88 15.29 -3.57
N THR A 105 -17.53 15.04 -2.31
CA THR A 105 -16.32 14.28 -1.95
C THR A 105 -16.34 12.87 -2.56
N ILE A 106 -17.45 12.16 -2.44
CA ILE A 106 -17.61 10.82 -3.03
C ILE A 106 -17.50 10.87 -4.57
N LYS A 107 -18.06 11.90 -5.22
CA LYS A 107 -17.87 12.11 -6.67
C LYS A 107 -16.40 12.33 -7.02
N GLN A 108 -15.66 13.10 -6.23
CA GLN A 108 -14.22 13.32 -6.44
C GLN A 108 -13.43 12.02 -6.29
N PHE A 109 -13.70 11.23 -5.24
CA PHE A 109 -13.10 9.89 -5.08
C PHE A 109 -13.42 8.96 -6.26
N THR A 110 -14.68 8.96 -6.72
CA THR A 110 -15.11 8.15 -7.87
C THR A 110 -14.38 8.57 -9.16
N ARG A 111 -14.27 9.88 -9.42
CA ARG A 111 -13.49 10.43 -10.56
C ARG A 111 -12.01 10.05 -10.48
N LYS A 112 -11.47 9.89 -9.27
CA LYS A 112 -10.12 9.40 -9.01
C LYS A 112 -9.98 7.88 -9.02
N SER A 113 -11.00 7.15 -9.47
CA SER A 113 -11.00 5.68 -9.52
C SER A 113 -10.77 5.02 -8.15
N CYS A 114 -11.18 5.67 -7.06
CA CYS A 114 -11.15 5.05 -5.74
C CYS A 114 -12.18 3.91 -5.69
N HIS A 115 -11.76 2.72 -5.26
CA HIS A 115 -12.66 1.58 -5.11
C HIS A 115 -13.39 1.59 -3.76
N LYS A 116 -12.84 2.31 -2.78
CA LYS A 116 -13.36 2.39 -1.42
C LYS A 116 -13.10 3.78 -0.86
N THR A 117 -13.94 4.21 0.08
CA THR A 117 -13.66 5.34 0.96
C THR A 117 -13.79 4.94 2.41
N ARG A 118 -12.99 5.55 3.28
CA ARG A 118 -13.01 5.29 4.73
C ARG A 118 -12.91 6.57 5.53
N VAL A 119 -13.42 6.50 6.75
CA VAL A 119 -13.39 7.60 7.72
C VAL A 119 -13.27 7.04 9.12
N PHE A 120 -12.55 7.73 9.99
CA PHE A 120 -12.56 7.47 11.41
C PHE A 120 -13.66 8.32 12.06
N ALA A 121 -14.62 7.67 12.69
CA ALA A 121 -15.75 8.30 13.35
C ALA A 121 -15.61 8.16 14.88
N TYR A 122 -15.93 9.23 15.61
CA TYR A 122 -16.01 9.18 17.07
C TYR A 122 -17.41 8.71 17.49
N PRO A 123 -17.56 7.67 18.32
CA PRO A 123 -18.87 7.15 18.73
C PRO A 123 -19.76 8.16 19.44
N GLU A 124 -19.15 9.08 20.19
CA GLU A 124 -19.84 10.17 20.89
C GLU A 124 -20.53 11.14 19.90
N GLU A 125 -20.00 11.26 18.69
CA GLU A 125 -20.47 12.17 17.64
C GLU A 125 -21.63 11.59 16.81
N LYS A 126 -22.78 11.43 17.46
CA LYS A 126 -24.00 10.85 16.85
C LYS A 126 -24.42 11.50 15.53
N GLY A 127 -24.13 12.79 15.35
CA GLY A 127 -24.44 13.54 14.12
C GLY A 127 -23.63 13.06 12.91
N ALA A 128 -22.30 12.95 13.08
CA ALA A 128 -21.39 12.47 12.04
C ALA A 128 -21.64 10.99 11.74
N TYR A 129 -21.79 10.17 12.78
CA TYR A 129 -22.10 8.74 12.63
C TYR A 129 -23.38 8.50 11.81
N LYS A 130 -24.48 9.21 12.14
CA LYS A 130 -25.73 9.13 11.37
C LYS A 130 -25.56 9.59 9.92
N LEU A 131 -24.75 10.64 9.69
CA LEU A 131 -24.44 11.08 8.33
C LEU A 131 -23.75 9.96 7.57
N TYR A 132 -22.67 9.38 8.09
CA TYR A 132 -21.95 8.29 7.42
C TYR A 132 -22.85 7.08 7.13
N LYS A 133 -23.69 6.66 8.08
CA LYS A 133 -24.68 5.59 7.86
C LYS A 133 -25.67 5.93 6.73
N SER A 134 -26.11 7.18 6.60
CA SER A 134 -26.99 7.61 5.50
C SER A 134 -26.33 7.60 4.12
N PHE A 135 -25.00 7.43 4.08
CA PHE A 135 -24.18 7.24 2.90
C PHE A 135 -23.69 5.79 2.77
N ASP A 136 -24.33 4.81 3.42
CA ASP A 136 -23.97 3.39 3.36
C ASP A 136 -22.53 3.09 3.83
N PHE A 137 -21.98 3.88 4.75
CA PHE A 137 -20.77 3.48 5.44
C PHE A 137 -21.08 2.37 6.46
N GLU A 138 -20.30 1.30 6.43
CA GLU A 138 -20.38 0.17 7.34
C GLU A 138 -19.29 0.26 8.42
N ASP A 139 -19.57 -0.24 9.61
CA ASP A 139 -18.58 -0.30 10.69
C ASP A 139 -17.65 -1.48 10.40
N LYS A 140 -16.34 -1.24 10.34
CA LYS A 140 -15.34 -2.27 10.03
C LYS A 140 -14.51 -2.68 11.21
N SER A 141 -14.10 -1.72 12.03
CA SER A 141 -13.38 -2.00 13.26
C SER A 141 -13.71 -0.95 14.31
N PHE A 142 -13.84 -1.40 15.54
CA PHE A 142 -13.85 -0.55 16.72
C PHE A 142 -12.44 -0.56 17.31
N ILE A 143 -11.92 0.62 17.62
CA ILE A 143 -10.67 0.79 18.33
C ILE A 143 -11.02 1.45 19.65
N ASP A 144 -10.77 0.70 20.71
CA ASP A 144 -11.02 1.09 22.09
C ASP A 144 -10.06 2.22 22.53
N GLU A 145 -10.54 3.08 23.43
CA GLU A 145 -9.77 4.13 24.09
C GLU A 145 -8.42 3.66 24.65
N GLU A 146 -8.25 2.38 25.00
CA GLU A 146 -6.97 1.84 25.45
C GLU A 146 -5.80 2.06 24.46
N PHE A 147 -6.07 2.17 23.15
CA PHE A 147 -5.04 2.34 22.13
C PHE A 147 -4.72 3.80 21.79
N PHE A 148 -5.73 4.68 21.79
CA PHE A 148 -5.60 6.06 21.31
C PHE A 148 -6.08 7.12 22.31
N GLY A 149 -6.47 6.72 23.52
CA GLY A 149 -7.08 7.59 24.54
C GLY A 149 -8.51 8.03 24.21
N ILE A 150 -9.09 7.53 23.11
CA ILE A 150 -10.43 7.84 22.60
C ILE A 150 -10.99 6.65 21.82
N ASP A 151 -12.29 6.41 21.95
CA ASP A 151 -12.98 5.43 21.12
C ASP A 151 -13.08 5.90 19.66
N ILE A 152 -12.76 5.03 18.72
CA ILE A 152 -12.82 5.30 17.28
C ILE A 152 -13.47 4.14 16.55
N ILE A 153 -14.40 4.43 15.64
CA ILE A 153 -14.93 3.48 14.68
C ILE A 153 -14.33 3.77 13.31
N LEU A 154 -13.62 2.80 12.73
CA LEU A 154 -13.31 2.83 11.31
C LEU A 154 -14.57 2.45 10.53
N MET A 155 -15.08 3.40 9.76
CA MET A 155 -16.21 3.20 8.87
C MET A 155 -15.75 3.19 7.41
N GLU A 156 -16.31 2.30 6.58
CA GLU A 156 -15.95 2.19 5.17
C GLU A 156 -17.18 2.13 4.26
N LYS A 157 -17.09 2.74 3.08
CA LYS A 157 -18.05 2.60 1.97
C LYS A 157 -17.34 2.12 0.71
N THR A 158 -17.91 1.09 0.08
CA THR A 158 -17.50 0.66 -1.26
C THR A 158 -18.07 1.62 -2.31
N LEU A 159 -17.22 2.24 -3.13
CA LEU A 159 -17.64 3.28 -4.10
C LEU A 159 -17.94 2.72 -5.48
N ALA A 160 -17.07 1.82 -5.92
CA ALA A 160 -17.35 0.88 -6.97
C ALA A 160 -17.09 -0.49 -6.36
N PRO A 161 -17.83 -1.56 -6.72
CA PRO A 161 -17.25 -2.88 -6.58
C PRO A 161 -15.89 -2.75 -7.22
N VAL A 162 -14.82 -3.05 -6.48
CA VAL A 162 -13.49 -3.04 -7.07
C VAL A 162 -13.68 -3.85 -8.35
N PRO A 163 -13.49 -3.32 -9.58
CA PRO A 163 -12.79 -4.16 -10.50
C PRO A 163 -11.48 -4.26 -9.74
N VAL A 164 -11.29 -5.33 -8.94
CA VAL A 164 -9.95 -5.70 -8.53
C VAL A 164 -9.24 -5.58 -9.85
N LYS A 165 -8.43 -4.53 -10.01
CA LYS A 165 -7.53 -4.54 -11.14
C LYS A 165 -6.86 -5.86 -10.85
N LYS A 166 -7.15 -6.86 -11.68
CA LYS A 166 -6.73 -8.24 -11.51
C LYS A 166 -5.22 -8.16 -11.58
N ILE A 167 -4.61 -7.75 -10.48
CA ILE A 167 -3.19 -7.48 -10.39
C ILE A 167 -2.69 -8.84 -10.00
N ALA A 168 -2.73 -9.71 -11.01
CA ALA A 168 -1.82 -10.81 -11.05
C ALA A 168 -0.44 -10.18 -10.91
N LYS A 169 0.21 -10.46 -9.78
CA LYS A 169 1.53 -9.93 -9.47
C LYS A 169 2.52 -10.69 -10.33
N LYS A 170 3.40 -9.96 -10.99
CA LYS A 170 4.37 -10.51 -11.94
C LYS A 170 5.76 -10.42 -11.35
N ILE A 171 6.41 -11.56 -11.19
CA ILE A 171 7.74 -11.70 -10.64
C ILE A 171 8.65 -12.29 -11.71
N VAL A 172 9.86 -11.76 -11.82
CA VAL A 172 10.92 -12.33 -12.65
C VAL A 172 12.13 -12.65 -11.80
N LEU A 173 12.64 -13.89 -11.91
CA LEU A 173 13.81 -14.36 -11.18
C LEU A 173 14.88 -14.72 -12.21
N ALA A 174 16.10 -14.23 -12.05
CA ALA A 174 17.15 -14.42 -13.03
C ALA A 174 18.49 -14.75 -12.37
N GLY A 175 19.26 -15.60 -13.03
CA GLY A 175 20.59 -15.99 -12.61
C GLY A 175 21.26 -16.94 -13.61
N GLU A 176 22.40 -17.50 -13.22
CA GLU A 176 23.11 -18.51 -13.99
C GLU A 176 22.69 -19.93 -13.61
N ALA A 177 22.88 -20.87 -14.54
CA ALA A 177 22.72 -22.30 -14.27
C ALA A 177 23.57 -22.72 -13.06
N GLY A 178 22.91 -23.37 -12.08
CA GLY A 178 23.52 -23.77 -10.82
C GLY A 178 23.19 -22.87 -9.64
N GLN A 179 22.75 -21.63 -9.85
CA GLN A 179 22.34 -20.71 -8.78
C GLN A 179 20.96 -21.03 -8.17
N GLY A 180 20.32 -22.13 -8.59
CA GLY A 180 19.07 -22.57 -7.96
C GLY A 180 17.83 -21.73 -8.30
N ILE A 181 17.83 -20.99 -9.43
CA ILE A 181 16.67 -20.20 -9.90
C ILE A 181 15.41 -21.05 -10.05
N LYS A 182 15.54 -22.24 -10.65
CA LYS A 182 14.42 -23.18 -10.81
C LYS A 182 13.84 -23.60 -9.46
N LEU A 183 14.70 -23.93 -8.49
CA LEU A 183 14.27 -24.32 -7.14
C LEU A 183 13.54 -23.16 -6.48
N MET A 184 14.13 -21.97 -6.47
CA MET A 184 13.55 -20.75 -5.92
C MET A 184 12.16 -20.46 -6.50
N ALA A 185 12.03 -20.53 -7.82
CA ALA A 185 10.78 -20.26 -8.52
C ALA A 185 9.68 -21.27 -8.21
N HIS A 186 10.03 -22.57 -8.17
CA HIS A 186 9.07 -23.62 -7.79
C HIS A 186 8.65 -23.49 -6.33
N THR A 187 9.58 -23.25 -5.41
CA THR A 187 9.26 -23.06 -4.00
C THR A 187 8.33 -21.85 -3.82
N LEU A 188 8.63 -20.71 -4.45
CA LEU A 188 7.74 -19.54 -4.43
C LEU A 188 6.34 -19.88 -4.97
N GLY A 189 6.28 -20.55 -6.12
CA GLY A 189 5.02 -20.93 -6.76
C GLY A 189 4.18 -21.88 -5.90
N ASN A 190 4.82 -22.87 -5.27
CA ASN A 190 4.15 -23.81 -4.38
C ASN A 190 3.61 -23.12 -3.11
N ILE A 191 4.41 -22.24 -2.49
CA ILE A 191 3.99 -21.44 -1.33
C ILE A 191 2.73 -20.64 -1.69
N LEU A 192 2.76 -19.94 -2.82
CA LEU A 192 1.63 -19.14 -3.31
C LEU A 192 0.40 -20.01 -3.60
N ALA A 193 0.58 -21.16 -4.26
CA ALA A 193 -0.50 -22.09 -4.56
C ALA A 193 -1.16 -22.67 -3.29
N LYS A 194 -0.36 -23.05 -2.28
CA LYS A 194 -0.85 -23.51 -0.97
C LYS A 194 -1.60 -22.43 -0.19
N MET A 195 -1.25 -21.16 -0.43
CA MET A 195 -1.99 -20.00 0.09
C MET A 195 -3.28 -19.69 -0.68
N GLY A 196 -3.69 -20.54 -1.63
CA GLY A 196 -4.93 -20.42 -2.39
C GLY A 196 -4.84 -19.48 -3.60
N LYS A 197 -3.63 -19.07 -4.01
CA LYS A 197 -3.43 -18.26 -5.22
C LYS A 197 -3.42 -19.15 -6.46
N GLU A 198 -3.94 -18.63 -7.57
CA GLU A 198 -3.63 -19.19 -8.88
C GLU A 198 -2.21 -18.76 -9.28
N VAL A 199 -1.42 -19.70 -9.81
CA VAL A 199 -0.01 -19.48 -10.15
C VAL A 199 0.28 -19.98 -11.55
N SER A 200 0.96 -19.16 -12.35
CA SER A 200 1.56 -19.53 -13.63
C SER A 200 3.07 -19.33 -13.52
N LEU A 201 3.84 -20.36 -13.87
CA LEU A 201 5.30 -20.34 -13.80
C LEU A 201 5.90 -20.81 -15.13
N ASN A 202 6.68 -19.94 -15.77
CA ASN A 202 7.47 -20.27 -16.96
C ASN A 202 8.95 -20.26 -16.60
N ILE A 203 9.68 -21.29 -17.04
CA ILE A 203 11.15 -21.35 -16.92
C ILE A 203 11.74 -21.22 -18.31
N ILE A 204 12.58 -20.20 -18.49
CA ILE A 204 13.25 -19.86 -19.74
C ILE A 204 14.73 -20.18 -19.59
N TYR A 205 15.24 -20.96 -20.54
CA TYR A 205 16.65 -21.34 -20.61
C TYR A 205 17.34 -20.53 -21.71
N GLY A 206 18.48 -19.94 -21.40
CA GLY A 206 19.35 -19.32 -22.39
C GLY A 206 19.87 -20.35 -23.41
N ALA A 207 20.24 -19.88 -24.60
CA ALA A 207 20.65 -20.72 -25.73
C ALA A 207 21.99 -21.49 -25.53
N ALA A 208 22.67 -21.33 -24.39
CA ALA A 208 23.98 -21.93 -24.13
C ALA A 208 23.86 -23.35 -23.55
N VAL A 209 24.68 -24.27 -24.06
CA VAL A 209 24.66 -25.71 -23.71
C VAL A 209 25.16 -25.99 -22.29
N ARG A 210 26.02 -25.12 -21.73
CA ARG A 210 26.50 -25.13 -20.32
C ARG A 210 26.75 -23.69 -19.85
N GLY A 211 26.46 -23.42 -18.58
CA GLY A 211 26.63 -22.07 -18.00
C GLY A 211 25.63 -21.04 -18.55
N GLY A 212 24.48 -21.50 -19.05
CA GLY A 212 23.44 -20.62 -19.57
C GLY A 212 22.69 -19.88 -18.47
N GLU A 213 22.18 -18.71 -18.83
CA GLU A 213 21.25 -17.95 -17.98
C GLU A 213 19.92 -18.69 -17.84
N ILE A 214 19.35 -18.64 -16.65
CA ILE A 214 18.02 -19.16 -16.34
C ILE A 214 17.17 -18.00 -15.85
N THR A 215 16.03 -17.82 -16.50
CA THR A 215 15.00 -16.87 -16.08
C THR A 215 13.75 -17.63 -15.71
N ALA A 216 13.10 -17.27 -14.61
CA ALA A 216 11.79 -17.75 -14.22
C ALA A 216 10.82 -16.58 -14.18
N GLU A 217 9.72 -16.70 -14.92
CA GLU A 217 8.63 -15.74 -14.93
C GLU A 217 7.44 -16.33 -14.17
N LEU A 218 7.04 -15.69 -13.08
CA LEU A 218 5.97 -16.14 -12.22
C LEU A 218 4.86 -15.08 -12.16
N ILE A 219 3.63 -15.54 -12.36
CA ILE A 219 2.42 -14.75 -12.18
C ILE A 219 1.62 -15.40 -11.06
N TYR A 220 1.15 -14.62 -10.09
CA TYR A 220 0.19 -15.13 -9.10
C TYR A 220 -0.98 -14.17 -8.88
N SER A 221 -2.16 -14.72 -8.60
CA SER A 221 -3.38 -13.95 -8.40
C SER A 221 -4.34 -14.65 -7.44
N ASP A 222 -5.23 -13.89 -6.80
CA ASP A 222 -6.38 -14.41 -6.04
C ASP A 222 -7.49 -14.96 -6.96
N GLU A 223 -7.40 -14.71 -8.27
CA GLU A 223 -8.37 -15.14 -9.27
C GLU A 223 -7.68 -15.81 -10.47
N LYS A 224 -8.50 -16.25 -11.44
CA LYS A 224 -8.01 -16.92 -12.64
C LYS A 224 -7.05 -16.07 -13.47
N ILE A 225 -5.89 -16.64 -13.80
CA ILE A 225 -4.88 -16.05 -14.67
C ILE A 225 -5.35 -16.21 -16.12
N GLY A 226 -5.72 -15.08 -16.74
CA GLY A 226 -6.17 -15.07 -18.14
C GLY A 226 -5.04 -15.22 -19.16
N THR A 227 -3.85 -14.67 -18.85
CA THR A 227 -2.68 -14.69 -19.72
C THR A 227 -1.44 -15.10 -18.91
N PRO A 228 -0.75 -16.19 -19.28
CA PRO A 228 0.41 -16.70 -18.54
C PRO A 228 1.74 -15.99 -18.89
N PHE A 229 1.68 -14.87 -19.62
CA PHE A 229 2.85 -14.13 -20.12
C PHE A 229 2.75 -12.64 -19.78
N PHE A 230 3.89 -11.97 -19.64
CA PHE A 230 3.96 -10.53 -19.42
C PHE A 230 5.23 -9.90 -19.99
N ASP A 231 5.13 -8.64 -20.42
CA ASP A 231 6.29 -7.90 -20.94
C ASP A 231 7.10 -7.22 -19.84
N LYS A 232 6.45 -6.85 -18.72
CA LYS A 232 7.07 -6.16 -17.58
C LYS A 232 6.60 -6.73 -16.26
N ALA A 233 7.55 -7.14 -15.43
CA ALA A 233 7.35 -7.59 -14.07
C ALA A 233 7.08 -6.41 -13.13
N ASP A 234 6.38 -6.67 -12.03
CA ASP A 234 6.29 -5.73 -10.92
C ASP A 234 7.59 -5.74 -10.10
N LEU A 235 8.14 -6.93 -9.85
CA LEU A 235 9.36 -7.11 -9.05
C LEU A 235 10.29 -8.13 -9.73
N GLY A 236 11.59 -7.84 -9.71
CA GLY A 236 12.62 -8.76 -10.17
C GLY A 236 13.62 -9.12 -9.09
N VAL A 237 14.19 -10.33 -9.16
CA VAL A 237 15.37 -10.76 -8.39
C VAL A 237 16.45 -11.21 -9.35
N CYS A 238 17.65 -10.64 -9.24
CA CYS A 238 18.78 -10.94 -10.11
C CYS A 238 20.00 -11.41 -9.30
N LEU A 239 20.39 -12.68 -9.45
CA LEU A 239 21.48 -13.31 -8.68
C LEU A 239 22.83 -13.34 -9.41
N SER A 240 22.87 -12.98 -10.70
CA SER A 240 24.10 -12.87 -11.48
C SER A 240 24.01 -11.69 -12.44
N LYS A 241 25.13 -11.37 -13.11
CA LYS A 241 25.16 -10.28 -14.08
C LYS A 241 24.26 -10.60 -15.27
N SER A 242 23.12 -9.92 -15.34
CA SER A 242 22.19 -10.01 -16.48
C SER A 242 22.65 -9.10 -17.62
N LYS A 243 22.40 -9.52 -18.88
CA LYS A 243 22.60 -8.64 -20.04
C LYS A 243 21.58 -7.50 -20.02
N LYS A 244 21.97 -6.37 -20.63
CA LYS A 244 21.13 -5.17 -20.76
C LYS A 244 19.82 -5.51 -21.46
N GLY A 245 18.69 -5.16 -20.84
CA GLY A 245 17.33 -5.35 -21.40
C GLY A 245 16.69 -6.72 -21.15
N GLN A 246 17.38 -7.64 -20.45
CA GLN A 246 16.89 -9.02 -20.26
C GLN A 246 15.91 -9.18 -19.09
N ILE A 247 16.02 -8.34 -18.06
CA ILE A 247 15.05 -8.26 -16.97
C ILE A 247 14.30 -6.94 -17.12
N ASN A 248 13.00 -7.00 -17.38
CA ASN A 248 12.14 -5.82 -17.41
C ASN A 248 11.21 -5.84 -16.19
N ALA A 249 11.58 -5.11 -15.14
CA ALA A 249 10.81 -5.02 -13.91
C ALA A 249 10.59 -3.55 -13.51
N LYS A 250 9.55 -3.27 -12.70
CA LYS A 250 9.37 -1.94 -12.10
C LYS A 250 10.37 -1.72 -10.96
N GLU A 251 10.57 -2.74 -10.13
CA GLU A 251 11.54 -2.76 -9.03
C GLU A 251 12.45 -3.97 -9.18
N LEU A 252 13.72 -3.83 -8.78
CA LEU A 252 14.71 -4.88 -8.88
C LEU A 252 15.51 -5.01 -7.59
N ILE A 253 15.60 -6.24 -7.10
CA ILE A 253 16.53 -6.68 -6.06
C ILE A 253 17.71 -7.34 -6.77
N VAL A 254 18.91 -6.87 -6.50
CA VAL A 254 20.12 -7.41 -7.13
C VAL A 254 21.08 -7.95 -6.09
N GLU A 255 21.70 -9.08 -6.43
CA GLU A 255 22.94 -9.49 -5.79
C GLU A 255 23.98 -8.37 -5.96
N GLU A 256 24.63 -7.98 -4.86
CA GLU A 256 25.58 -6.85 -4.81
C GLU A 256 26.63 -6.95 -5.92
N THR A 257 27.19 -8.15 -6.11
CA THR A 257 28.23 -8.42 -7.13
C THR A 257 27.68 -8.50 -8.56
N ALA A 258 26.37 -8.63 -8.72
CA ALA A 258 25.67 -8.62 -10.00
C ALA A 258 25.32 -7.20 -10.49
N TYR A 259 25.38 -6.20 -9.61
CA TYR A 259 25.08 -4.82 -9.96
C TYR A 259 26.15 -4.25 -10.92
N THR A 260 25.70 -3.71 -12.05
CA THR A 260 26.52 -2.91 -12.96
C THR A 260 25.91 -1.52 -13.13
N SER A 261 26.73 -0.50 -13.32
CA SER A 261 26.30 0.89 -13.53
C SER A 261 25.41 1.09 -14.77
N ASP A 262 25.32 0.08 -15.64
CA ASP A 262 24.60 0.11 -16.92
C ASP A 262 23.14 -0.37 -16.81
N LEU A 263 22.67 -0.72 -15.61
CA LEU A 263 21.29 -1.12 -15.35
C LEU A 263 20.35 0.10 -15.43
N LEU A 264 19.43 0.10 -16.39
CA LEU A 264 18.49 1.20 -16.68
C LEU A 264 17.20 1.18 -15.82
N TYR A 265 17.23 0.52 -14.66
CA TYR A 265 16.06 0.29 -13.82
C TYR A 265 16.26 0.92 -12.43
N PRO A 266 15.21 1.39 -11.74
CA PRO A 266 15.34 1.74 -10.34
C PRO A 266 15.61 0.44 -9.56
N VAL A 267 16.87 0.26 -9.17
CA VAL A 267 17.28 -0.79 -8.24
C VAL A 267 16.74 -0.41 -6.88
N ALA A 268 15.74 -1.17 -6.42
CA ALA A 268 15.09 -0.94 -5.15
C ALA A 268 16.02 -1.34 -3.99
N GLU A 269 16.81 -2.41 -4.19
CA GLU A 269 17.69 -2.95 -3.16
C GLU A 269 18.91 -3.67 -3.77
N LYS A 270 20.07 -3.53 -3.11
CA LYS A 270 21.28 -4.29 -3.40
C LYS A 270 21.61 -5.12 -2.17
N VAL A 271 21.62 -6.43 -2.31
CA VAL A 271 21.84 -7.34 -1.19
C VAL A 271 23.05 -8.23 -1.48
N PRO A 272 24.02 -8.36 -0.55
CA PRO A 272 25.18 -9.21 -0.76
C PRO A 272 24.85 -10.68 -0.43
N PHE A 273 23.87 -11.26 -1.12
CA PHE A 273 23.39 -12.63 -0.86
C PHE A 273 24.52 -13.66 -0.92
N ALA A 274 25.44 -13.55 -1.87
CA ALA A 274 26.59 -14.43 -2.00
C ALA A 274 27.50 -14.39 -0.77
N LYS A 275 27.76 -13.19 -0.24
CA LYS A 275 28.56 -13.01 0.97
C LYS A 275 27.84 -13.58 2.18
N ILE A 276 26.55 -13.27 2.36
CA ILE A 276 25.73 -13.77 3.46
C ILE A 276 25.69 -15.31 3.46
N ALA A 277 25.50 -15.92 2.28
CA ALA A 277 25.48 -17.37 2.14
C ALA A 277 26.80 -18.03 2.56
N MET A 278 27.93 -17.38 2.29
CA MET A 278 29.26 -17.86 2.72
C MET A 278 29.51 -17.63 4.22
N ASP A 279 29.19 -16.45 4.73
CA ASP A 279 29.49 -16.06 6.11
C ASP A 279 28.59 -16.81 7.11
N GLU A 280 27.28 -16.91 6.83
CA GLU A 280 26.27 -17.44 7.76
C GLU A 280 25.86 -18.91 7.50
N PHE A 281 26.11 -19.40 6.29
CA PHE A 281 25.71 -20.75 5.85
C PHE A 281 26.87 -21.58 5.29
N HIS A 282 28.08 -21.01 5.20
CA HIS A 282 29.29 -21.66 4.72
C HIS A 282 29.16 -22.33 3.35
N SER A 283 28.19 -21.88 2.54
CA SER A 283 27.92 -22.49 1.24
C SER A 283 27.15 -21.55 0.31
N PRO A 284 27.59 -21.37 -0.94
CA PRO A 284 26.91 -20.50 -1.90
C PRO A 284 25.59 -21.10 -2.41
N VAL A 285 25.28 -22.35 -2.09
CA VAL A 285 24.04 -23.02 -2.51
C VAL A 285 22.79 -22.41 -1.88
N PHE A 286 22.94 -21.61 -0.81
CA PHE A 286 21.82 -20.98 -0.09
C PHE A 286 21.47 -19.56 -0.56
N VAL A 287 22.22 -19.00 -1.52
CA VAL A 287 21.97 -17.66 -2.08
C VAL A 287 20.51 -17.49 -2.52
N ASN A 288 19.98 -18.50 -3.22
CA ASN A 288 18.61 -18.49 -3.69
C ASN A 288 17.56 -18.54 -2.57
N MET A 289 17.82 -19.26 -1.47
CA MET A 289 16.89 -19.35 -0.35
C MET A 289 16.91 -18.07 0.49
N ILE A 290 18.06 -17.43 0.65
CA ILE A 290 18.15 -16.10 1.28
C ILE A 290 17.40 -15.07 0.42
N ALA A 291 17.63 -15.07 -0.89
CA ALA A 291 16.91 -14.20 -1.81
C ALA A 291 15.39 -14.46 -1.82
N LEU A 292 14.96 -15.72 -1.73
CA LEU A 292 13.56 -16.09 -1.57
C LEU A 292 12.97 -15.49 -0.29
N GLY A 293 13.68 -15.59 0.84
CA GLY A 293 13.28 -14.98 2.10
C GLY A 293 13.02 -13.48 1.96
N ARG A 294 13.97 -12.76 1.36
CA ARG A 294 13.84 -11.31 1.13
C ARG A 294 12.67 -11.00 0.22
N LEU A 295 12.49 -11.79 -0.84
CA LEU A 295 11.35 -11.66 -1.76
C LEU A 295 10.01 -11.86 -1.04
N LEU A 296 9.87 -12.89 -0.19
CA LEU A 296 8.66 -13.17 0.58
C LEU A 296 8.29 -12.00 1.49
N ASN A 297 9.27 -11.36 2.11
CA ASN A 297 9.08 -10.18 2.95
C ASN A 297 8.50 -9.01 2.14
N ILE A 298 9.13 -8.69 1.00
CA ILE A 298 8.74 -7.56 0.14
C ILE A 298 7.32 -7.75 -0.44
N ILE A 299 6.95 -8.99 -0.80
CA ILE A 299 5.59 -9.27 -1.29
C ILE A 299 4.56 -9.46 -0.16
N GLY A 300 4.97 -9.31 1.10
CA GLY A 300 4.07 -9.31 2.27
C GLY A 300 3.54 -10.69 2.67
N ILE A 301 4.24 -11.78 2.31
CA ILE A 301 3.87 -13.13 2.75
C ILE A 301 4.36 -13.32 4.17
N LYS A 302 3.42 -13.48 5.11
CA LYS A 302 3.72 -13.80 6.51
C LYS A 302 4.45 -15.14 6.61
N ILE A 303 5.70 -15.11 7.05
CA ILE A 303 6.57 -16.30 7.10
C ILE A 303 6.02 -17.41 8.00
N GLU A 304 5.21 -17.07 9.00
CA GLU A 304 4.57 -18.02 9.92
C GLU A 304 3.49 -18.87 9.23
N LYS A 305 3.02 -18.44 8.05
CA LYS A 305 2.04 -19.18 7.23
C LYS A 305 2.69 -20.09 6.20
N VAL A 306 4.01 -20.11 6.10
CA VAL A 306 4.74 -20.92 5.12
C VAL A 306 5.02 -22.30 5.71
N ASP A 307 4.47 -23.33 5.05
CA ASP A 307 4.74 -24.72 5.40
C ASP A 307 6.03 -25.21 4.73
N PHE A 308 7.16 -25.03 5.41
CA PHE A 308 8.48 -25.39 4.88
C PHE A 308 8.70 -26.91 4.76
N GLU A 309 8.05 -27.72 5.60
CA GLU A 309 8.23 -29.18 5.61
C GLU A 309 7.78 -29.80 4.29
N SER A 310 6.73 -29.23 3.69
CA SER A 310 6.21 -29.68 2.41
C SER A 310 6.86 -29.01 1.19
N GLU A 311 7.79 -28.08 1.38
CA GLU A 311 8.56 -27.43 0.31
C GLU A 311 9.94 -28.05 0.10
N PHE A 312 10.59 -28.49 1.18
CA PHE A 312 11.96 -28.97 1.13
C PHE A 312 12.06 -30.46 1.43
N ARG A 313 13.02 -31.12 0.78
CA ARG A 313 13.38 -32.50 1.13
C ARG A 313 13.99 -32.50 2.53
N SER A 314 13.69 -33.53 3.32
CA SER A 314 14.15 -33.69 4.72
C SER A 314 15.63 -33.37 4.92
N LYS A 315 16.51 -33.84 4.02
CA LYS A 315 17.97 -33.62 4.09
C LYS A 315 18.39 -32.14 4.04
N PHE A 316 17.60 -31.27 3.44
CA PHE A 316 17.91 -29.84 3.28
C PHE A 316 16.86 -28.93 3.92
N LEU A 317 15.93 -29.51 4.68
CA LEU A 317 14.80 -28.80 5.26
C LEU A 317 15.27 -27.74 6.25
N GLU A 318 16.14 -28.12 7.17
CA GLU A 318 16.59 -27.27 8.26
C GLU A 318 17.38 -26.06 7.74
N GLU A 319 18.41 -26.30 6.91
CA GLU A 319 19.25 -25.21 6.42
C GLU A 319 18.53 -24.30 5.41
N ASN A 320 17.68 -24.85 4.53
CA ASN A 320 16.88 -24.00 3.63
C ASN A 320 15.85 -23.17 4.40
N THR A 321 15.20 -23.76 5.40
CA THR A 321 14.26 -23.01 6.26
C THR A 321 14.98 -21.88 6.99
N ARG A 322 16.18 -22.15 7.53
CA ARG A 322 17.01 -21.13 8.17
C ARG A 322 17.41 -20.03 7.18
N ALA A 323 17.79 -20.39 5.95
CA ALA A 323 18.17 -19.44 4.91
C ALA A 323 17.01 -18.52 4.49
N VAL A 324 15.82 -19.08 4.28
CA VAL A 324 14.62 -18.30 3.97
C VAL A 324 14.26 -17.37 5.14
N LYS A 325 14.28 -17.87 6.38
CA LYS A 325 14.00 -17.04 7.56
C LYS A 325 15.00 -15.90 7.72
N PHE A 326 16.28 -16.17 7.54
CA PHE A 326 17.33 -15.16 7.60
C PHE A 326 17.11 -14.06 6.55
N GLY A 327 16.90 -14.44 5.29
CA GLY A 327 16.63 -13.49 4.21
C GLY A 327 15.36 -12.67 4.43
N TYR A 328 14.34 -13.27 5.05
CA TYR A 328 13.08 -12.59 5.39
C TYR A 328 13.26 -11.49 6.45
N THR A 329 14.16 -11.72 7.40
CA THR A 329 14.47 -10.77 8.48
C THR A 329 15.62 -9.83 8.17
N PHE A 330 16.20 -9.92 6.97
CA PHE A 330 17.31 -9.05 6.56
C PHE A 330 16.89 -7.58 6.68
N GLN A 331 17.65 -6.78 7.42
CA GLN A 331 17.50 -5.34 7.55
C GLN A 331 18.86 -4.73 7.18
N ASP A 332 18.85 -3.76 6.27
CA ASP A 332 20.05 -3.03 5.83
C ASP A 332 20.75 -2.30 6.99
#